data_AF-A0A0R2RLW4-F1
#
_entry.id   AF-A0A0R2RLW4-F1
#
_cell.length_a   1.000
_cell.length_b   1.000
_cell.length_c   1.000
_cell.angle_alpha   90.00
_cell.angle_beta   90.00
_cell.angle_gamma   90.00
#
_symmetry.space_group_name_H-M   'P 1'
#
loop_
_entity.id
_entity.type
_entity.pdbx_description
1 polymer ?
#
loop_
_entity_poly.entity_id
_entity_poly.type
_entity_poly.pdbx_seq_one_letter_code
_entity_poly.pdbx_strand_id
1 'polypeptide(L)' 'ELKSLIEQNSGTIISSVSKKLDYLVAGEKPTKRKIDSANELNIKIIDQNELLKMLKMTS' A
#
# COMPACT_ATOMS: atom_id res chain seq x y z
N GLU A 1 -9.50 12.27 -2.54
CA GLU A 1 -10.18 11.34 -1.59
C GLU A 1 -9.31 10.29 -0.91
N LEU A 2 -8.48 9.50 -1.61
CA LEU A 2 -7.81 8.31 -1.01
C LEU A 2 -6.97 8.64 0.23
N LYS A 3 -6.24 9.76 0.17
CA LYS A 3 -5.39 10.24 1.27
C LYS A 3 -6.21 10.59 2.52
N SER A 4 -7.37 11.24 2.34
CA SER A 4 -8.29 11.54 3.44
C SER A 4 -8.88 10.27 4.05
N LEU A 5 -9.30 9.28 3.25
CA LEU A 5 -9.80 8.01 3.80
C LEU A 5 -8.74 7.30 4.66
N ILE A 6 -7.50 7.28 4.19
CA ILE A 6 -6.39 6.65 4.90
C ILE A 6 -6.11 7.40 6.20
N GLU A 7 -6.06 8.74 6.17
CA GLU A 7 -5.89 9.56 7.39
C GLU A 7 -7.07 9.43 8.37
N GLN A 8 -8.31 9.31 7.89
CA GLN A 8 -9.49 9.08 8.73
C GLN A 8 -9.49 7.69 9.39
N ASN A 9 -8.90 6.70 8.75
CA ASN A 9 -8.73 5.34 9.29
C ASN A 9 -7.41 5.17 10.06
N SER A 10 -6.75 6.26 10.48
CA SER A 10 -5.43 6.24 11.16
C SER A 10 -4.32 5.52 10.37
N GLY A 11 -4.48 5.39 9.06
CA GLY A 11 -3.47 4.84 8.17
C GLY A 11 -2.43 5.89 7.78
N THR A 12 -1.21 5.44 7.48
CA THR A 12 -0.11 6.30 7.01
C THR A 12 0.28 5.94 5.59
N ILE A 13 0.33 6.93 4.70
CA ILE A 13 0.87 6.75 3.34
C ILE A 13 2.35 7.09 3.37
N ILE A 14 3.19 6.14 3.03
CA ILE A 14 4.61 6.37 2.77
C ILE A 14 4.94 6.11 1.30
N SER A 15 5.66 7.03 0.69
CA SER A 15 6.10 6.91 -0.71
C SER A 15 7.31 5.98 -0.87
N SER A 16 7.89 5.51 0.23
CA SER A 16 9.08 4.66 0.27
C SER A 16 8.73 3.24 0.70
N VAL A 17 9.39 2.27 0.08
CA VAL A 17 9.31 0.85 0.49
C VAL A 17 10.26 0.67 1.67
N SER A 18 9.71 0.62 2.88
CA SER A 18 10.47 0.57 4.14
C SER A 18 9.90 -0.51 5.06
N LYS A 19 10.63 -0.94 6.09
CA LYS A 19 10.14 -1.93 7.09
C LYS A 19 8.83 -1.56 7.82
N LYS A 20 8.45 -0.28 7.78
CA LYS A 20 7.18 0.22 8.35
C LYS A 20 6.00 0.15 7.35
N LEU A 21 6.24 -0.32 6.13
CA LEU A 21 5.22 -0.49 5.11
C LEU A 21 4.73 -1.93 5.16
N ASP A 22 3.47 -2.14 5.56
CA ASP A 22 2.87 -3.47 5.53
C ASP A 22 2.38 -3.87 4.13
N TYR A 23 1.92 -2.88 3.34
CA TYR A 23 1.29 -3.11 2.05
C TYR A 23 1.88 -2.21 0.95
N LEU A 24 2.43 -2.82 -0.10
CA LEU A 24 2.85 -2.12 -1.31
C LEU A 24 1.69 -2.10 -2.31
N VAL A 25 1.16 -0.92 -2.61
CA VAL A 25 0.16 -0.76 -3.66
C VAL A 25 0.86 -0.72 -5.02
N ALA A 26 0.73 -1.80 -5.81
CA ALA A 26 1.28 -1.91 -7.15
C ALA A 26 0.19 -1.62 -8.19
N GLY A 27 0.43 -0.65 -9.08
CA GLY A 27 -0.43 -0.37 -10.24
C GLY A 27 0.07 -1.06 -11.52
N GLU A 28 -0.41 -0.63 -12.69
CA GLU A 28 -0.21 -1.29 -14.00
C GLU A 28 1.24 -1.61 -14.39
N LYS A 29 2.25 -0.88 -13.89
CA LYS A 29 3.66 -1.20 -14.10
C LYS A 29 4.49 -0.98 -12.84
N PRO A 30 4.57 -1.96 -11.93
CA PRO A 30 5.49 -1.87 -10.83
C PRO A 30 6.91 -2.02 -11.36
N THR A 31 7.78 -1.07 -11.04
CA THR A 31 9.20 -1.17 -11.38
C THR A 31 9.81 -2.34 -10.61
N LYS A 32 10.65 -3.16 -11.27
CA LYS A 32 11.35 -4.31 -10.63
C LYS A 32 11.96 -3.94 -9.28
N ARG A 33 12.50 -2.73 -9.15
CA ARG A 33 13.09 -2.21 -7.92
C ARG A 33 12.11 -2.12 -6.75
N LYS A 34 10.83 -1.75 -6.98
CA LYS A 34 9.79 -1.73 -5.93
C LYS A 34 9.33 -3.15 -5.55
N ILE A 35 9.23 -4.05 -6.53
CA ILE A 35 8.88 -5.47 -6.31
C ILE A 35 9.96 -6.18 -5.51
N ASP A 36 11.23 -5.93 -5.86
CA ASP A 36 12.41 -6.51 -5.24
C ASP A 36 12.56 -6.03 -3.79
N SER A 37 12.49 -4.72 -3.54
CA SER A 37 12.48 -4.18 -2.18
C SER A 37 11.29 -4.68 -1.35
N ALA A 38 10.10 -4.83 -1.96
CA ALA A 38 8.95 -5.39 -1.26
C ALA A 38 9.14 -6.87 -0.93
N ASN A 39 9.70 -7.67 -1.86
CA ASN A 39 10.02 -9.07 -1.61
C ASN A 39 11.08 -9.23 -0.51
N GLU A 40 12.16 -8.45 -0.58
CA GLU A 40 13.26 -8.49 0.39
C GLU A 40 12.78 -8.12 1.81
N LEU A 41 11.86 -7.17 1.91
CA LEU A 41 11.29 -6.71 3.17
C LEU A 41 10.04 -7.52 3.60
N ASN A 42 9.66 -8.55 2.83
CA ASN A 42 8.46 -9.38 3.06
C ASN A 42 7.15 -8.57 3.12
N ILE A 43 7.05 -7.52 2.31
CA ILE A 43 5.91 -6.61 2.24
C ILE A 43 4.87 -7.18 1.29
N LYS A 44 3.60 -7.15 1.70
CA LYS A 44 2.52 -7.70 0.89
C LYS A 44 2.17 -6.75 -0.25
N ILE A 45 2.20 -7.23 -1.48
CA ILE A 45 1.85 -6.42 -2.65
C ILE A 45 0.34 -6.54 -2.87
N ILE A 46 -0.36 -5.41 -2.88
CA ILE A 46 -1.81 -5.33 -3.10
C ILE A 46 -2.11 -4.36 -4.25
N ASP A 47 -3.30 -4.46 -4.83
CA ASP A 47 -3.77 -3.53 -5.86
C ASP A 47 -4.51 -2.32 -5.23
N GLN A 48 -4.71 -1.25 -6.02
CA GLN A 48 -5.55 -0.11 -5.60
C GLN A 48 -6.97 -0.54 -5.20
N ASN A 49 -7.55 -1.54 -5.87
CA ASN A 49 -8.89 -2.05 -5.53
C ASN A 49 -8.91 -2.72 -4.16
N GLU A 50 -7.91 -3.55 -3.85
CA GLU A 50 -7.79 -4.22 -2.56
C GLU A 50 -7.61 -3.23 -1.42
N LEU A 51 -6.76 -2.21 -1.62
CA LEU A 51 -6.62 -1.11 -0.67
C LEU A 51 -7.96 -0.39 -0.44
N LEU A 52 -8.67 -0.05 -1.52
CA LEU A 52 -9.97 0.62 -1.43
C LEU A 52 -11.01 -0.23 -0.70
N LYS A 53 -10.96 -1.55 -0.88
CA LYS A 53 -11.85 -2.52 -0.23
C LYS A 53 -11.58 -2.60 1.27
N MET A 54 -10.31 -2.63 1.68
CA MET A 54 -9.94 -2.56 3.10
C MET A 54 -10.39 -1.26 3.76
N LEU A 55 -10.23 -0.12 3.05
CA LEU A 55 -10.63 1.19 3.55
C LEU A 55 -12.15 1.40 3.60
N LYS A 56 -12.92 0.66 2.78
CA LYS A 56 -14.40 0.71 2.77
C LYS A 56 -15.05 -0.26 3.74
N MET A 57 -14.38 -1.34 4.11
CA MET A 57 -14.91 -2.34 5.06
C MET A 57 -14.98 -1.85 6.51
N THR A 58 -14.36 -0.72 6.84
CA THR A 58 -14.35 -0.12 8.18
C THR A 58 -15.55 0.81 8.49
N SER A 59 -16.64 0.72 7.72
CA SER A 59 -17.90 1.45 8.01
C SER A 59 -18.86 0.67 8.92
#